data_AF-A0A7Y2KIF1-F1
#
_entry.id   AF-A0A7Y2KIF1-F1
#
_cell.length_a   1.000
_cell.length_b   1.000
_cell.length_c   1.000
_cell.angle_alpha   90.00
_cell.angle_beta   90.00
_cell.angle_gamma   90.00
#
_symmetry.space_group_name_H-M   'P 1'
#
loop_
_entity.id
_entity.type
_entity.pdbx_description
1 polymer ?
#
loop_
_entity_poly.entity_id
_entity_poly.type
_entity_poly.pdbx_seq_one_letter_code
_entity_poly.pdbx_strand_id
1 'polypeptide(L)' 'MKTSNPIDVMRMALEREKNAVRDYSEFAKTAKETSIREMFEYLAEEERKHVKLLEDEIDREVNQEM' A
#
# COMPACT_ATOMS: atom_id res chain seq x y z
N MET A 1 -26.97 -3.29 -5.62
CA MET A 1 -25.58 -3.22 -5.15
C MET A 1 -25.62 -2.80 -3.69
N LYS A 2 -25.04 -3.57 -2.76
CA LYS A 2 -24.70 -3.01 -1.45
C LYS A 2 -23.65 -1.94 -1.71
N THR A 3 -23.94 -0.69 -1.36
CA THR A 3 -22.91 0.36 -1.33
C THR A 3 -21.85 -0.09 -0.33
N SER A 4 -20.65 -0.36 -0.82
CA SER A 4 -19.50 -0.66 0.04
C SER A 4 -19.31 0.50 1.01
N ASN A 5 -19.18 0.22 2.31
CA ASN A 5 -18.78 1.25 3.27
C ASN A 5 -17.45 1.86 2.78
N PRO A 6 -17.30 3.19 2.68
CA PRO A 6 -16.04 3.82 2.28
C PRO A 6 -14.82 3.29 3.06
N ILE A 7 -14.97 3.02 4.37
CA ILE A 7 -13.91 2.46 5.22
C ILE A 7 -13.52 1.06 4.77
N ASP A 8 -14.47 0.22 4.33
CA ASP A 8 -14.16 -1.12 3.83
C ASP A 8 -13.37 -1.05 2.52
N VAL A 9 -13.70 -0.08 1.64
CA VAL A 9 -12.94 0.15 0.40
C VAL A 9 -11.52 0.63 0.71
N MET A 10 -11.35 1.53 1.68
CA MET A 10 -10.02 1.99 2.10
C MET A 10 -9.19 0.86 2.73
N ARG A 11 -9.80 -0.01 3.54
CA ARG A 11 -9.12 -1.19 4.09
C ARG A 11 -8.70 -2.16 2.99
N MET A 12 -9.55 -2.38 1.97
CA MET A 12 -9.18 -3.18 0.80
C MET A 12 -8.02 -2.56 0.03
N ALA A 13 -7.98 -1.24 -0.12
CA ALA A 13 -6.86 -0.54 -0.75
C ALA A 13 -5.58 -0.68 0.09
N LEU A 14 -5.66 -0.51 1.41
CA LEU A 14 -4.53 -0.66 2.32
C LEU A 14 -3.87 -2.04 2.21
N GLU A 15 -4.68 -3.10 2.17
CA GLU A 15 -4.16 -4.46 2.00
C GLU A 15 -3.49 -4.66 0.63
N ARG A 16 -3.98 -4.00 -0.43
CA ARG A 16 -3.32 -4.03 -1.74
C ARG A 16 -1.96 -3.36 -1.70
N GLU A 17 -1.84 -2.19 -1.06
CA GLU A 17 -0.55 -1.50 -0.97
C GLU A 17 0.44 -2.28 -0.10
N LYS A 18 -0.02 -2.90 1.00
CA LYS A 18 0.84 -3.79 1.81
C LYS A 18 1.36 -4.99 1.01
N ASN A 19 0.51 -5.58 0.16
CA ASN A 19 0.94 -6.66 -0.74
C ASN A 19 1.92 -6.14 -1.81
N ALA A 20 1.69 -4.97 -2.38
CA ALA A 20 2.58 -4.37 -3.37
C ALA A 20 3.97 -4.05 -2.79
N VAL A 21 4.04 -3.50 -1.56
CA VAL A 21 5.31 -3.31 -0.83
C VAL A 21 6.07 -4.64 -0.71
N ARG A 22 5.39 -5.71 -0.30
CA ARG A 22 6.00 -7.04 -0.17
C ARG A 22 6.50 -7.54 -1.52
N ASP A 23 5.64 -7.52 -2.54
CA ASP A 23 5.93 -8.09 -3.85
C ASP A 23 7.09 -7.34 -4.54
N TYR A 24 7.07 -6.00 -4.53
CA TYR A 24 8.18 -5.20 -5.04
C TYR A 24 9.47 -5.41 -4.26
N SER A 25 9.41 -5.54 -2.93
CA SER A 25 10.59 -5.87 -2.12
C SER A 25 11.18 -7.23 -2.51
N GLU A 26 10.35 -8.25 -2.78
CA GLU A 26 10.82 -9.57 -3.22
C GLU A 26 11.34 -9.55 -4.67
N PHE A 27 10.74 -8.75 -5.55
CA PHE A 27 11.24 -8.58 -6.91
C PHE A 27 12.60 -7.88 -6.93
N ALA A 28 12.82 -6.88 -6.06
CA ALA A 28 14.12 -6.23 -5.94
C ALA A 28 15.22 -7.19 -5.48
N LYS A 29 14.90 -8.11 -4.54
CA LYS A 29 15.84 -9.14 -4.07
C LYS A 29 16.25 -10.14 -5.16
N THR A 30 15.35 -10.43 -6.10
CA THR A 30 15.56 -11.43 -7.15
C THR A 30 16.02 -10.84 -8.50
N ALA A 31 15.96 -9.51 -8.65
CA ALA A 31 16.43 -8.80 -9.83
C ALA A 31 17.96 -8.92 -10.01
N LYS A 32 18.36 -9.34 -11.22
CA LYS A 32 19.78 -9.50 -11.59
C LYS A 32 20.43 -8.19 -12.03
N GLU A 33 19.67 -7.36 -12.76
CA GLU A 33 20.13 -6.07 -13.25
C GLU A 33 19.94 -5.00 -12.18
N THR A 34 20.99 -4.20 -11.92
CA THR A 34 20.97 -3.16 -10.88
C THR A 34 19.84 -2.15 -11.11
N SER A 35 19.62 -1.71 -12.35
CA SER A 35 18.56 -0.74 -12.67
C SER A 35 17.15 -1.27 -12.39
N ILE A 36 16.93 -2.57 -12.59
CA ILE A 36 15.64 -3.21 -12.29
C ILE A 36 15.45 -3.35 -10.77
N ARG A 37 16.51 -3.69 -10.04
CA ARG A 37 16.47 -3.71 -8.56
C ARG A 37 16.12 -2.33 -8.01
N GLU A 38 16.81 -1.28 -8.46
CA GLU A 38 16.57 0.10 -8.04
C GLU A 38 15.13 0.56 -8.36
N MET A 39 14.60 0.16 -9.53
CA MET A 39 13.20 0.44 -9.88
C MET A 39 12.23 -0.23 -8.90
N PHE A 40 12.44 -1.50 -8.54
CA PHE A 40 11.57 -2.18 -7.59
C PHE A 40 11.71 -1.65 -6.15
N GLU A 41 12.91 -1.26 -5.72
CA GLU A 41 13.13 -0.58 -4.45
C GLU A 41 12.37 0.75 -4.41
N TYR A 42 12.47 1.54 -5.48
CA TYR A 42 11.71 2.79 -5.61
C TYR A 42 10.20 2.55 -5.50
N LEU A 43 9.66 1.58 -6.24
CA LEU A 43 8.23 1.25 -6.19
C LEU A 43 7.80 0.80 -4.79
N ALA A 44 8.58 -0.06 -4.13
CA ALA A 44 8.29 -0.49 -2.76
C ALA A 44 8.22 0.70 -1.78
N GLU A 45 9.10 1.69 -1.92
CA GLU A 45 9.08 2.89 -1.09
C GLU A 45 7.90 3.83 -1.39
N GLU A 46 7.47 3.95 -2.65
CA GLU A 46 6.24 4.69 -2.98
C GLU A 46 5.01 4.02 -2.35
N GLU A 47 4.90 2.69 -2.43
CA GLU A 47 3.76 1.99 -1.81
C GLU A 47 3.79 2.07 -0.28
N ARG A 48 4.96 2.15 0.37
CA ARG A 48 5.03 2.43 1.83
C ARG A 48 4.42 3.79 2.18
N LYS A 49 4.61 4.80 1.33
CA LYS A 49 3.99 6.13 1.53
C LYS A 49 2.48 6.03 1.38
N HIS A 50 1.98 5.27 0.40
CA HIS A 50 0.55 5.04 0.22
C HIS A 50 -0.07 4.28 1.41
N VAL A 51 0.60 3.24 1.92
CA VAL A 51 0.21 2.53 3.15
C VAL A 51 0.03 3.52 4.29
N LYS A 52 1.03 4.38 4.55
CA LYS A 52 0.97 5.34 5.64
C LYS A 52 -0.18 6.33 5.47
N LEU A 53 -0.39 6.84 4.25
CA LEU A 53 -1.47 7.76 3.94
C LEU A 53 -2.86 7.13 4.17
N LEU A 54 -3.04 5.87 3.76
CA LEU A 54 -4.29 5.14 3.96
C LEU A 54 -4.54 4.79 5.44
N GLU A 55 -3.51 4.40 6.19
CA GLU A 55 -3.61 4.18 7.63
C GLU A 55 -4.05 5.46 8.35
N ASP A 56 -3.40 6.59 8.04
CA ASP A 56 -3.74 7.88 8.63
C ASP A 56 -5.16 8.35 8.29
N GLU A 57 -5.64 8.06 7.07
CA GLU A 57 -7.02 8.40 6.66
C GLU A 57 -8.06 7.50 7.33
N ILE A 58 -7.81 6.19 7.39
CA ILE A 58 -8.70 5.24 8.08
C ILE A 58 -8.80 5.62 9.56
N ASP A 59 -7.69 5.95 10.20
CA ASP A 59 -7.67 6.38 11.60
C ASP A 59 -8.47 7.68 11.79
N ARG A 60 -8.37 8.65 10.87
CA ARG A 60 -9.18 9.88 10.92
C ARG A 60 -10.67 9.58 10.85
N GLU A 61 -11.09 8.78 9.87
CA GLU A 61 -12.50 8.48 9.63
C GLU A 61 -13.13 7.68 10.79
N VAL A 62 -12.41 6.67 11.30
CA VAL A 62 -12.87 5.88 12.46
C VAL A 62 -12.98 6.75 13.72
N ASN A 63 -12.07 7.70 13.93
CA ASN A 63 -12.11 8.58 15.09
C ASN A 63 -13.11 9.75 14.95
N GLN A 64 -13.56 10.08 13.74
CA GLN A 64 -14.63 11.07 13.52
C GLN A 64 -16.04 10.50 13.71
N GLU A 65 -16.20 9.17 13.61
CA GLU A 65 -17.48 8.48 13.88
C GLU A 65 -17.72 8.17 15.37
N MET A 66 -16.75 8.42 16.26
CA MET A 66 -16.88 8.31 17.73
C MET A 66 -17.32 9.63 18.37
#